data_AF-A0A0D3KNL9-F1
#
_entry.id   AF-A0A0D3KNL9-F1
#
_cell.length_a   1.000
_cell.length_b   1.000
_cell.length_c   1.000
_cell.angle_alpha   90.00
_cell.angle_beta   90.00
_cell.angle_gamma   90.00
#
_symmetry.space_group_name_H-M   'P 1'
#
loop_
_entity.id
_entity.type
_entity.pdbx_description
1 polymer ?
#
loop_
_entity_poly.entity_id
_entity_poly.type
_entity_poly.pdbx_seq_one_letter_code
_entity_poly.pdbx_strand_id
1 'polypeptide(L)'
;MRVLLPPSVASNPKFVRQLHEAQRMQQELLRSDPPLTTSLARHLELLPESVHAEARRLGALLAEVLGLPPDAPLEQLHRAIDGFSPARRAHDRVMSSKRRLCAPLADAAQAALLQGAYDRLICETIAPFVANRSPGLERLHYATFPTLRVQTPSSSVATIRPHLDGMYGLEPGSLNVWLPLTEVREVSALWVEQSVGTSDFRPIRRPTLFDGRRSVHFTVPNRSRLTRVSLDFRLVPGSCFDEESRLARQGYYSTASVDRHTSRWVKTSHGRVSELHGLPHTAKPRITAAACVS
;
A
#
# COMPACT_ATOMS: atom_id res chain seq x y z
N MET A 1 -20.46 -15.91 -12.55
CA MET A 1 -20.29 -16.00 -11.09
C MET A 1 -20.72 -14.68 -10.47
N ARG A 2 -21.59 -14.65 -9.45
CA ARG A 2 -22.05 -13.41 -8.82
C ARG A 2 -20.93 -12.89 -7.90
N VAL A 3 -20.38 -11.71 -8.17
CA VAL A 3 -19.38 -11.07 -7.30
C VAL A 3 -20.04 -10.81 -5.95
N LEU A 4 -19.57 -11.49 -4.89
CA LEU A 4 -20.05 -11.26 -3.52
C LEU A 4 -19.33 -10.03 -2.95
N LEU A 5 -19.87 -8.86 -3.23
CA LEU A 5 -19.42 -7.62 -2.59
C LEU A 5 -19.90 -7.57 -1.13
N PRO A 6 -19.12 -6.95 -0.22
CA PRO A 6 -19.57 -6.73 1.14
C PRO A 6 -20.89 -5.93 1.16
N PRO A 7 -21.86 -6.29 2.02
CA PRO A 7 -23.15 -5.60 2.07
C PRO A 7 -23.03 -4.08 2.31
N SER A 8 -21.96 -3.64 2.95
CA SER A 8 -21.68 -2.22 3.23
C SER A 8 -21.39 -1.38 1.98
N VAL A 9 -21.02 -2.00 0.86
CA VAL A 9 -20.68 -1.32 -0.40
C VAL A 9 -21.50 -1.83 -1.60
N ALA A 10 -22.07 -3.02 -1.52
CA ALA A 10 -22.82 -3.65 -2.62
C ALA A 10 -23.99 -2.80 -3.13
N SER A 11 -24.69 -2.08 -2.24
CA SER A 11 -25.83 -1.23 -2.59
C SER A 11 -25.45 0.22 -2.95
N ASN A 12 -24.17 0.58 -2.91
CA ASN A 12 -23.74 1.96 -3.17
C ASN A 12 -23.51 2.16 -4.68
N PRO A 13 -24.36 2.93 -5.39
CA PRO A 13 -24.26 3.07 -6.85
C PRO A 13 -22.94 3.70 -7.31
N LYS A 14 -22.36 4.58 -6.50
CA LYS A 14 -21.06 5.20 -6.80
C LYS A 14 -19.93 4.18 -6.72
N PHE A 15 -19.95 3.32 -5.69
CA PHE A 15 -18.96 2.24 -5.53
C PHE A 15 -19.04 1.27 -6.71
N VAL A 16 -20.25 0.83 -7.08
CA VAL A 16 -20.47 -0.10 -8.20
C VAL A 16 -19.96 0.49 -9.52
N ARG A 17 -20.25 1.77 -9.82
CA ARG A 17 -19.68 2.43 -11.01
C ARG A 17 -18.16 2.46 -11.02
N GLN A 18 -17.55 2.77 -9.88
CA GLN A 18 -16.08 2.81 -9.74
C GLN A 18 -15.46 1.41 -9.89
N LEU A 19 -16.14 0.37 -9.39
CA LEU A 19 -15.72 -1.00 -9.58
C LEU A 19 -15.73 -1.41 -11.05
N HIS A 20 -16.80 -1.08 -11.78
CA HIS A 20 -16.87 -1.34 -13.22
C HIS A 20 -15.82 -0.58 -14.03
N GLU A 21 -15.52 0.67 -13.65
CA GLU A 21 -14.43 1.44 -14.24
C GLU A 21 -13.07 0.75 -14.03
N ALA A 22 -12.78 0.29 -12.80
CA ALA A 22 -11.56 -0.44 -12.48
C ALA A 22 -11.48 -1.76 -13.26
N GLN A 23 -12.57 -2.53 -13.32
CA GLN A 23 -12.63 -3.78 -14.08
C GLN A 23 -12.38 -3.57 -15.58
N ARG A 24 -12.93 -2.50 -16.17
CA ARG A 24 -12.68 -2.18 -17.58
C ARG A 24 -11.19 -1.89 -17.84
N MET A 25 -10.58 -1.02 -17.02
CA MET A 25 -9.15 -0.71 -17.12
C MET A 25 -8.28 -1.97 -16.92
N GLN A 26 -8.66 -2.84 -15.98
CA GLN A 26 -7.97 -4.11 -15.77
C GLN A 26 -7.98 -4.98 -17.03
N GLN A 27 -9.13 -5.09 -17.71
CA GLN A 27 -9.22 -5.86 -18.96
C GLN A 27 -8.37 -5.26 -20.08
N GLU A 28 -8.22 -3.94 -20.12
CA GLU A 28 -7.30 -3.26 -21.05
C GLU A 28 -5.84 -3.62 -20.73
N LEU A 29 -5.43 -3.53 -19.46
CA LEU A 29 -4.07 -3.90 -19.04
C LEU A 29 -3.74 -5.38 -19.26
N LEU A 30 -4.71 -6.28 -19.04
CA LEU A 30 -4.52 -7.70 -19.30
C LEU A 30 -4.32 -8.03 -20.77
N ARG A 31 -4.77 -7.15 -21.68
CA ARG A 31 -4.54 -7.29 -23.13
C ARG A 31 -3.23 -6.65 -23.57
N SER A 32 -2.86 -5.51 -22.99
CA SER A 32 -1.68 -4.73 -23.40
C SER A 32 -0.39 -5.21 -22.77
N ASP A 33 -0.44 -5.66 -21.51
CA ASP A 33 0.76 -5.99 -20.76
C ASP A 33 0.99 -7.51 -20.79
N PRO A 34 2.17 -7.98 -21.23
CA PRO A 34 2.48 -9.39 -21.12
C PRO A 34 2.41 -9.84 -19.65
N PRO A 35 1.90 -11.04 -19.35
CA PRO A 35 1.93 -11.56 -18.00
C PRO A 35 3.38 -11.51 -17.49
N LEU A 36 3.56 -11.26 -16.20
CA LEU A 36 4.90 -11.33 -15.62
C LEU A 36 5.47 -12.70 -15.96
N THR A 37 6.70 -12.70 -16.50
CA THR A 37 7.44 -13.91 -16.84
C THR A 37 7.62 -14.79 -15.61
N THR A 38 7.59 -14.18 -14.42
CA THR A 38 7.54 -14.81 -13.12
C THR A 38 6.09 -15.14 -12.71
N SER A 39 5.89 -16.29 -12.05
CA SER A 39 4.61 -16.63 -11.40
C SER A 39 4.24 -15.73 -10.21
N LEU A 40 5.18 -14.86 -9.80
CA LEU A 40 5.07 -13.97 -8.66
C LEU A 40 3.77 -13.14 -8.69
N ALA A 41 3.05 -13.18 -7.57
CA ALA A 41 1.89 -12.37 -7.27
C ALA A 41 0.70 -12.49 -8.25
N ARG A 42 0.64 -13.56 -9.06
CA ARG A 42 -0.56 -13.92 -9.84
C ARG A 42 -1.76 -14.20 -8.95
N HIS A 43 -1.48 -14.65 -7.73
CA HIS A 43 -2.42 -14.81 -6.63
C HIS A 43 -1.93 -14.01 -5.42
N LEU A 44 -2.81 -13.85 -4.44
CA LEU A 44 -2.42 -13.31 -3.14
C LEU A 44 -1.35 -14.20 -2.50
N GLU A 45 -0.19 -13.62 -2.20
CA GLU A 45 0.91 -14.31 -1.55
C GLU A 45 1.04 -13.86 -0.10
N LEU A 46 0.91 -14.81 0.83
CA LEU A 46 1.18 -14.56 2.24
C LEU A 46 2.68 -14.44 2.45
N LEU A 47 3.08 -13.34 3.09
CA LEU A 47 4.46 -13.11 3.49
C LEU A 47 4.83 -13.98 4.72
N PRO A 48 6.12 -14.29 4.92
CA PRO A 48 6.56 -15.20 5.96
C PRO A 48 6.28 -14.65 7.36
N GLU A 49 6.23 -15.55 8.36
CA GLU A 49 5.92 -15.17 9.74
C GLU A 49 6.89 -14.12 10.30
N SER A 50 8.15 -14.13 9.88
CA SER A 50 9.16 -13.12 10.25
C SER A 50 8.70 -11.68 9.97
N VAL A 51 7.88 -11.46 8.93
CA VAL A 51 7.32 -10.14 8.62
C VAL A 51 6.37 -9.65 9.71
N HIS A 52 5.71 -10.54 10.46
CA HIS A 52 4.83 -10.14 11.57
C HIS A 52 5.61 -9.56 12.75
N ALA A 53 6.81 -10.09 13.03
CA ALA A 53 7.69 -9.54 14.05
C ALA A 53 8.17 -8.13 13.66
N GLU A 54 8.60 -7.95 12.40
CA GLU A 54 8.98 -6.64 11.88
C GLU A 54 7.80 -5.67 11.83
N ALA A 55 6.58 -6.12 11.50
CA ALA A 55 5.38 -5.30 11.55
C ALA A 55 5.13 -4.73 12.95
N ARG A 56 5.28 -5.55 14.00
CA ARG A 56 5.16 -5.08 15.39
C ARG A 56 6.22 -4.04 15.74
N ARG A 57 7.46 -4.28 15.33
CA ARG A 57 8.57 -3.34 15.53
C ARG A 57 8.33 -2.00 14.82
N LEU A 58 7.90 -2.04 13.55
CA LEU A 58 7.51 -0.86 12.78
C LEU A 58 6.32 -0.13 13.43
N GLY A 59 5.35 -0.87 13.98
CA GLY A 59 4.24 -0.31 14.72
C GLY A 59 4.68 0.47 15.97
N ALA A 60 5.61 -0.08 16.75
CA ALA A 60 6.16 0.59 17.92
C ALA A 60 6.93 1.87 17.54
N LEU A 61 7.81 1.79 16.55
CA LEU A 61 8.55 2.95 16.05
C LEU A 61 7.61 4.02 15.46
N LEU A 62 6.55 3.60 14.77
CA LEU A 62 5.53 4.51 14.27
C LEU A 62 4.83 5.24 15.42
N ALA A 63 4.47 4.54 16.50
CA ALA A 63 3.84 5.17 17.67
C ALA A 63 4.75 6.22 18.31
N GLU A 64 6.05 5.92 18.42
CA GLU A 64 7.08 6.84 18.93
C GLU A 64 7.20 8.09 18.05
N VAL A 65 7.32 7.92 16.72
CA VAL A 65 7.42 9.05 15.77
C VAL A 65 6.16 9.92 15.79
N LEU A 66 4.98 9.32 16.02
CA LEU A 66 3.72 10.06 16.15
C LEU A 66 3.54 10.72 17.53
N GLY A 67 4.50 10.59 18.44
CA GLY A 67 4.44 11.16 19.79
C GLY A 67 3.33 10.57 20.65
N LEU A 68 2.97 9.30 20.42
CA LEU A 68 1.97 8.63 21.23
C LEU A 68 2.56 8.23 22.59
N PRO A 69 1.75 8.18 23.66
CA PRO A 69 2.20 7.62 24.93
C PRO A 69 2.73 6.19 24.74
N PRO A 70 3.76 5.74 25.50
CA PRO A 70 4.39 4.43 25.35
C PRO A 70 3.40 3.25 25.37
N ASP A 71 2.32 3.36 26.15
CA ASP A 71 1.30 2.33 26.30
C ASP A 71 0.07 2.54 25.41
N ALA A 72 0.05 3.60 24.58
CA ALA A 72 -1.07 3.88 23.70
C ALA A 72 -1.02 2.98 22.46
N PRO A 73 -1.97 2.04 22.29
CA PRO A 73 -1.91 1.12 21.17
C PRO A 73 -2.35 1.83 19.88
N LEU A 74 -1.71 1.49 18.75
CA LEU A 74 -2.01 2.09 17.43
C LEU A 74 -3.48 1.91 17.01
N GLU A 75 -4.15 0.86 17.48
CA GLU A 75 -5.58 0.64 17.24
C GLU A 75 -6.49 1.68 17.91
N GLN A 76 -5.94 2.49 18.82
CA GLN A 76 -6.60 3.64 19.44
C GLN A 76 -6.12 4.99 18.89
N LEU A 77 -5.36 5.00 17.78
CA LEU A 77 -4.81 6.23 17.19
C LEU A 77 -5.87 7.31 16.90
N HIS A 78 -7.14 6.93 16.69
CA HIS A 78 -8.23 7.89 16.51
C HIS A 78 -8.49 8.76 17.75
N ARG A 79 -8.10 8.31 18.95
CA ARG A 79 -8.24 9.08 20.20
C ARG A 79 -7.24 10.24 20.27
N ALA A 80 -6.11 10.14 19.58
CA ALA A 80 -5.13 11.22 19.43
C ALA A 80 -5.54 12.23 18.35
N ILE A 81 -6.60 11.95 17.57
CA ILE A 81 -7.11 12.88 16.56
C ILE A 81 -8.07 13.86 17.23
N ASP A 82 -7.65 15.12 17.29
CA ASP A 82 -8.46 16.19 17.85
C ASP A 82 -9.84 16.30 17.15
N GLY A 83 -10.89 16.36 17.98
CA GLY A 83 -12.28 16.42 17.56
C GLY A 83 -12.77 15.18 16.79
N PHE A 84 -12.18 14.00 17.03
CA PHE A 84 -12.56 12.77 16.36
C PHE A 84 -14.06 12.46 16.49
N SER A 85 -14.68 12.08 15.38
CA SER A 85 -16.03 11.54 15.35
C SER A 85 -16.19 10.59 14.16
N PRO A 86 -16.84 9.42 14.33
CA PRO A 86 -17.08 8.48 13.24
C PRO A 86 -18.19 8.96 12.27
N ALA A 87 -18.85 10.09 12.58
CA ALA A 87 -19.92 10.64 11.77
C ALA A 87 -19.37 11.21 10.46
N ARG A 88 -20.08 10.97 9.35
CA ARG A 88 -19.70 11.44 8.01
C ARG A 88 -19.42 12.94 7.95
N ARG A 89 -20.22 13.75 8.67
CA ARG A 89 -20.08 15.22 8.73
C ARG A 89 -18.75 15.70 9.34
N ALA A 90 -18.08 14.86 10.10
CA ALA A 90 -16.79 15.18 10.71
C ALA A 90 -15.59 14.75 9.86
N HIS A 91 -15.81 14.09 8.71
CA HIS A 91 -14.75 13.45 7.93
C HIS A 91 -13.64 14.42 7.54
N ASP A 92 -13.97 15.59 7.00
CA ASP A 92 -12.96 16.53 6.52
C ASP A 92 -12.11 17.10 7.67
N ARG A 93 -12.74 17.39 8.81
CA ARG A 93 -12.03 17.79 10.03
C ARG A 93 -11.10 16.69 10.53
N VAL A 94 -11.60 15.45 10.61
CA VAL A 94 -10.82 14.28 11.04
C VAL A 94 -9.64 14.06 10.10
N MET A 95 -9.82 14.20 8.79
CA MET A 95 -8.74 14.07 7.81
C MET A 95 -7.69 15.16 7.99
N SER A 96 -8.08 16.41 8.26
CA SER A 96 -7.16 17.51 8.55
C SER A 96 -6.38 17.30 9.86
N SER A 97 -7.05 16.89 10.94
CA SER A 97 -6.39 16.56 12.21
C SER A 97 -5.44 15.37 12.09
N LYS A 98 -5.83 14.34 11.33
CA LYS A 98 -4.99 13.17 11.03
C LYS A 98 -3.72 13.56 10.25
N ARG A 99 -3.84 14.49 9.31
CA ARG A 99 -2.69 15.01 8.55
C ARG A 99 -1.67 15.68 9.47
N ARG A 100 -2.11 16.45 10.46
CA ARG A 100 -1.23 17.06 11.48
C ARG A 100 -0.57 16.00 12.35
N LEU A 101 -1.34 15.01 12.82
CA LEU A 101 -0.80 13.89 13.60
C LEU A 101 0.32 13.14 12.86
N CYS A 102 0.17 12.94 11.55
CA CYS A 102 1.17 12.26 10.73
C CYS A 102 2.32 13.15 10.23
N ALA A 103 2.31 14.47 10.52
CA ALA A 103 3.32 15.40 10.02
C ALA A 103 4.78 15.04 10.40
N PRO A 104 5.07 14.49 11.60
CA PRO A 104 6.41 14.01 11.96
C PRO A 104 7.04 13.04 10.96
N LEU A 105 6.23 12.26 10.23
CA LEU A 105 6.74 11.30 9.23
C LEU A 105 7.33 11.98 7.99
N ALA A 106 7.05 13.27 7.78
CA ALA A 106 7.67 14.05 6.71
C ALA A 106 9.06 14.58 7.10
N ASP A 107 9.39 14.59 8.39
CA ASP A 107 10.71 15.02 8.88
C ASP A 107 11.67 13.82 8.87
N ALA A 108 12.76 13.94 8.10
CA ALA A 108 13.71 12.85 7.91
C ALA A 108 14.45 12.46 9.21
N ALA A 109 14.71 13.43 10.10
CA ALA A 109 15.39 13.16 11.36
C ALA A 109 14.46 12.42 12.33
N GLN A 110 13.20 12.86 12.43
CA GLN A 110 12.19 12.20 13.26
C GLN A 110 11.85 10.80 12.73
N ALA A 111 11.76 10.62 11.42
CA ALA A 111 11.43 9.34 10.81
C ALA A 111 12.62 8.38 10.64
N ALA A 112 13.85 8.77 11.01
CA ALA A 112 15.08 8.05 10.68
C ALA A 112 15.09 6.59 11.20
N LEU A 113 14.65 6.37 12.45
CA LEU A 113 14.59 5.01 13.03
C LEU A 113 13.56 4.13 12.33
N LEU A 114 12.39 4.70 11.99
CA LEU A 114 11.34 4.02 11.26
C LEU A 114 11.80 3.68 9.83
N GLN A 115 12.45 4.62 9.13
CA GLN A 115 13.04 4.40 7.81
C GLN A 115 14.10 3.29 7.86
N GLY A 116 15.02 3.31 8.82
CA GLY A 116 16.05 2.29 8.96
C GLY A 116 15.48 0.90 9.25
N ALA A 117 14.40 0.81 10.04
CA ALA A 117 13.67 -0.44 10.24
C ALA A 117 12.95 -0.91 8.98
N TYR A 118 12.37 0.01 8.21
CA TYR A 118 11.74 -0.29 6.93
C TYR A 118 12.75 -0.80 5.90
N ASP A 119 13.89 -0.11 5.72
CA ASP A 119 14.96 -0.53 4.81
C ASP A 119 15.49 -1.92 5.18
N ARG A 120 15.62 -2.21 6.48
CA ARG A 120 16.00 -3.54 6.98
C ARG A 120 14.95 -4.59 6.65
N LEU A 121 13.66 -4.33 6.88
CA LEU A 121 12.58 -5.23 6.47
C LEU A 121 12.69 -5.58 4.97
N ILE A 122 12.94 -4.56 4.13
CA ILE A 122 13.11 -4.77 2.70
C ILE A 122 14.30 -5.67 2.41
N CYS A 123 15.49 -5.32 2.90
CA CYS A 123 16.73 -6.03 2.55
C CYS A 123 16.77 -7.43 3.18
N GLU A 124 16.36 -7.59 4.42
CA GLU A 124 16.55 -8.86 5.15
C GLU A 124 15.40 -9.85 4.97
N THR A 125 14.21 -9.39 4.57
CA THR A 125 13.03 -10.25 4.48
C THR A 125 12.32 -10.19 3.13
N ILE A 126 11.93 -8.99 2.67
CA ILE A 126 11.07 -8.87 1.48
C ILE A 126 11.83 -9.18 0.20
N ALA A 127 13.01 -8.60 -0.01
CA ALA A 127 13.81 -8.82 -1.21
C ALA A 127 14.25 -10.30 -1.35
N PRO A 128 14.75 -10.98 -0.30
CA PRO A 128 14.98 -12.43 -0.35
C PRO A 128 13.72 -13.24 -0.69
N PHE A 129 12.56 -12.89 -0.11
CA PHE A 129 11.30 -13.59 -0.37
C PHE A 129 10.90 -13.50 -1.85
N VAL A 130 11.04 -12.30 -2.44
CA VAL A 130 10.74 -12.04 -3.85
C VAL A 130 11.75 -12.75 -4.75
N ALA A 131 13.04 -12.67 -4.45
CA ALA A 131 14.11 -13.31 -5.21
C ALA A 131 13.93 -14.83 -5.29
N ASN A 132 13.51 -15.47 -4.19
CA ASN A 132 13.23 -16.92 -4.16
C ASN A 132 12.10 -17.35 -5.12
N ARG A 133 11.27 -16.41 -5.58
CA ARG A 133 10.15 -16.64 -6.53
C ARG A 133 10.44 -16.06 -7.91
N SER A 134 11.59 -15.43 -8.08
CA SER A 134 12.02 -14.80 -9.32
C SER A 134 13.50 -15.12 -9.52
N PRO A 135 13.81 -16.35 -10.00
CA PRO A 135 15.19 -16.77 -10.21
C PRO A 135 15.98 -15.76 -11.06
N GLY A 136 17.20 -15.43 -10.63
CA GLY A 136 18.05 -14.44 -11.29
C GLY A 136 17.73 -12.98 -10.94
N LEU A 137 16.82 -12.71 -10.00
CA LEU A 137 16.59 -11.35 -9.53
C LEU A 137 17.77 -10.86 -8.68
N GLU A 138 18.54 -9.90 -9.24
CA GLU A 138 19.69 -9.30 -8.54
C GLU A 138 19.38 -7.89 -7.98
N ARG A 139 18.27 -7.29 -8.42
CA ARG A 139 17.88 -5.91 -8.09
C ARG A 139 16.38 -5.79 -7.85
N LEU A 140 16.00 -5.06 -6.81
CA LEU A 140 14.62 -4.75 -6.47
C LEU A 140 14.50 -3.26 -6.16
N HIS A 141 13.58 -2.60 -6.86
CA HIS A 141 13.22 -1.22 -6.58
C HIS A 141 12.03 -1.20 -5.63
N TYR A 142 12.03 -0.31 -4.65
CA TYR A 142 10.94 -0.21 -3.67
C TYR A 142 10.65 1.25 -3.32
N ALA A 143 9.40 1.53 -2.96
CA ALA A 143 9.01 2.87 -2.52
C ALA A 143 9.95 3.34 -1.40
N THR A 144 10.56 4.51 -1.55
CA THR A 144 11.59 4.99 -0.60
C THR A 144 11.08 5.03 0.84
N PHE A 145 9.80 5.39 1.02
CA PHE A 145 9.12 5.34 2.30
C PHE A 145 7.77 4.62 2.13
N PRO A 146 7.30 3.81 3.09
CA PRO A 146 6.00 3.17 2.97
C PRO A 146 4.86 4.18 3.12
N THR A 147 3.79 3.99 2.36
CA THR A 147 2.57 4.80 2.55
C THR A 147 1.87 4.37 3.83
N LEU A 148 1.66 5.32 4.75
CA LEU A 148 0.89 5.09 5.96
C LEU A 148 -0.61 5.18 5.67
N ARG A 149 -1.37 4.14 6.05
CA ARG A 149 -2.83 4.10 5.92
C ARG A 149 -3.50 3.96 7.26
N VAL A 150 -3.98 5.10 7.74
CA VAL A 150 -4.82 5.19 8.94
C VAL A 150 -6.30 5.20 8.55
N GLN A 151 -7.00 4.12 8.89
CA GLN A 151 -8.43 3.96 8.68
C GLN A 151 -9.17 3.98 10.03
N THR A 152 -9.69 5.15 10.39
CA THR A 152 -10.42 5.38 11.65
C THR A 152 -11.83 4.77 11.62
N PRO A 153 -12.46 4.53 12.78
CA PRO A 153 -13.87 4.13 12.84
C PRO A 153 -14.77 5.07 12.03
N SER A 154 -15.68 4.49 11.25
CA SER A 154 -16.55 5.21 10.31
C SER A 154 -17.74 4.32 9.90
N SER A 155 -18.95 4.85 9.96
CA SER A 155 -20.16 4.11 9.57
C SER A 155 -20.41 4.05 8.06
N SER A 156 -19.82 5.00 7.31
CA SER A 156 -20.23 5.27 5.92
C SER A 156 -19.10 5.65 4.97
N VAL A 157 -17.91 5.99 5.47
CA VAL A 157 -16.79 6.44 4.64
C VAL A 157 -15.71 5.35 4.59
N ALA A 158 -15.45 4.83 3.38
CA ALA A 158 -14.28 4.03 3.06
C ALA A 158 -13.11 4.96 2.67
N THR A 159 -11.88 4.54 2.96
CA THR A 159 -10.68 5.33 2.67
C THR A 159 -10.18 5.17 1.24
N ILE A 160 -10.45 4.03 0.64
CA ILE A 160 -9.95 3.61 -0.67
C ILE A 160 -11.14 3.11 -1.49
N ARG A 161 -11.36 3.74 -2.65
CA ARG A 161 -12.34 3.31 -3.66
C ARG A 161 -11.81 2.14 -4.48
N PRO A 162 -12.67 1.37 -5.17
CA PRO A 162 -12.20 0.39 -6.16
C PRO A 162 -11.27 1.03 -7.18
N HIS A 163 -10.09 0.43 -7.32
CA HIS A 163 -9.09 0.77 -8.30
C HIS A 163 -8.06 -0.35 -8.40
N LEU A 164 -7.19 -0.26 -9.40
CA LEU A 164 -5.91 -0.94 -9.49
C LEU A 164 -4.84 0.15 -9.64
N ASP A 165 -3.61 -0.11 -9.20
CA ASP A 165 -2.58 0.93 -9.23
C ASP A 165 -2.15 1.28 -10.67
N GLY A 166 -2.40 0.41 -11.65
CA GLY A 166 -2.21 0.71 -13.07
C GLY A 166 -2.99 1.94 -13.56
N MET A 167 -4.10 2.31 -12.88
CA MET A 167 -4.83 3.56 -13.14
C MET A 167 -4.03 4.82 -12.84
N TYR A 168 -2.91 4.72 -12.12
CA TYR A 168 -2.01 5.84 -11.80
C TYR A 168 -0.73 5.85 -12.65
N GLY A 169 -0.65 4.97 -13.66
CA GLY A 169 0.51 4.84 -14.53
C GLY A 169 1.72 4.24 -13.83
N LEU A 170 1.51 3.33 -12.86
CA LEU A 170 2.62 2.57 -12.24
C LEU A 170 3.25 1.61 -13.24
N GLU A 171 4.51 1.26 -13.08
CA GLU A 171 5.27 0.43 -14.00
C GLU A 171 4.70 -1.00 -14.09
N PRO A 172 4.86 -1.68 -15.25
CA PRO A 172 4.71 -3.12 -15.34
C PRO A 172 5.48 -3.82 -14.21
N GLY A 173 4.90 -4.86 -13.62
CA GLY A 173 5.53 -5.56 -12.49
C GLY A 173 5.54 -4.81 -11.16
N SER A 174 4.85 -3.66 -11.05
CA SER A 174 4.62 -3.01 -9.76
C SER A 174 3.74 -3.87 -8.84
N LEU A 175 4.39 -4.49 -7.86
CA LEU A 175 3.76 -5.27 -6.80
C LEU A 175 3.43 -4.38 -5.61
N ASN A 176 2.36 -4.70 -4.90
CA ASN A 176 2.06 -4.10 -3.60
C ASN A 176 2.38 -5.08 -2.48
N VAL A 177 3.12 -4.58 -1.49
CA VAL A 177 3.14 -5.19 -0.15
C VAL A 177 2.20 -4.42 0.74
N TRP A 178 1.23 -5.12 1.32
CA TRP A 178 0.34 -4.58 2.33
C TRP A 178 0.67 -5.21 3.69
N LEU A 179 1.01 -4.36 4.65
CA LEU A 179 1.53 -4.73 5.96
C LEU A 179 0.65 -4.14 7.07
N PRO A 180 -0.24 -4.92 7.70
CA PRO A 180 -1.02 -4.43 8.84
C PRO A 180 -0.12 -4.26 10.07
N LEU A 181 -0.27 -3.12 10.76
CA LEU A 181 0.42 -2.81 12.03
C LEU A 181 -0.49 -2.98 13.25
N THR A 182 -1.79 -3.18 13.03
CA THR A 182 -2.81 -3.47 14.04
C THR A 182 -3.57 -4.73 13.64
N GLU A 183 -4.31 -5.33 14.57
CA GLU A 183 -5.24 -6.42 14.23
C GLU A 183 -6.23 -5.98 13.14
N VAL A 184 -6.47 -6.86 12.17
CA VAL A 184 -7.35 -6.57 11.03
C VAL A 184 -8.60 -7.42 11.12
N ARG A 185 -9.74 -6.76 11.24
CA ARG A 185 -11.06 -7.38 11.12
C ARG A 185 -11.58 -7.18 9.71
N GLU A 186 -12.47 -8.07 9.27
CA GLU A 186 -13.10 -7.99 7.94
C GLU A 186 -13.73 -6.62 7.65
N VAL A 187 -14.38 -6.04 8.65
CA VAL A 187 -15.01 -4.71 8.58
C VAL A 187 -14.02 -3.56 8.45
N SER A 188 -12.72 -3.83 8.47
CA SER A 188 -11.62 -2.87 8.33
C SER A 188 -10.57 -3.31 7.30
N ALA A 189 -10.74 -4.50 6.68
CA ALA A 189 -9.71 -5.08 5.83
C ALA A 189 -9.55 -4.32 4.51
N LEU A 190 -8.38 -4.48 3.90
CA LEU A 190 -8.25 -4.27 2.46
C LEU A 190 -8.89 -5.46 1.75
N TRP A 191 -9.73 -5.19 0.76
CA TRP A 191 -10.34 -6.20 -0.10
C TRP A 191 -9.59 -6.21 -1.41
N VAL A 192 -9.10 -7.37 -1.82
CA VAL A 192 -8.31 -7.58 -3.04
C VAL A 192 -8.88 -8.80 -3.76
N GLU A 193 -8.82 -8.82 -5.09
CA GLU A 193 -9.10 -10.04 -5.84
C GLU A 193 -8.15 -11.16 -5.41
N GLN A 194 -8.65 -12.40 -5.37
CA GLN A 194 -7.82 -13.54 -5.02
C GLN A 194 -6.83 -13.86 -6.15
N SER A 195 -7.26 -13.64 -7.38
CA SER A 195 -6.46 -13.73 -8.59
C SER A 195 -6.74 -12.51 -9.48
N VAL A 196 -5.78 -12.11 -10.30
CA VAL A 196 -6.00 -10.97 -11.21
C VAL A 196 -7.15 -11.29 -12.18
N GLY A 197 -8.13 -10.38 -12.28
CA GLY A 197 -9.21 -10.46 -13.28
C GLY A 197 -10.40 -11.34 -12.90
N THR A 198 -10.39 -12.00 -11.75
CA THR A 198 -11.47 -12.92 -11.33
C THR A 198 -12.60 -12.24 -10.58
N SER A 199 -12.39 -11.02 -10.07
CA SER A 199 -13.37 -10.27 -9.26
C SER A 199 -13.93 -11.06 -8.06
N ASP A 200 -13.14 -11.99 -7.52
CA ASP A 200 -13.43 -12.81 -6.34
C ASP A 200 -12.79 -12.20 -5.09
N PHE A 201 -13.27 -11.00 -4.73
CA PHE A 201 -12.67 -10.21 -3.66
C PHE A 201 -12.69 -10.91 -2.30
N ARG A 202 -11.54 -10.88 -1.62
CA ARG A 202 -11.36 -11.38 -0.25
C ARG A 202 -10.75 -10.31 0.65
N PRO A 203 -11.14 -10.24 1.94
CA PRO A 203 -10.48 -9.39 2.91
C PRO A 203 -9.12 -9.99 3.29
N ILE A 204 -8.02 -9.25 3.08
CA ILE A 204 -6.71 -9.66 3.58
C ILE A 204 -6.51 -9.18 5.01
N ARG A 205 -5.98 -10.07 5.86
CA ARG A 205 -5.81 -9.83 7.31
C ARG A 205 -4.36 -9.97 7.78
N ARG A 206 -3.48 -10.44 6.90
CA ARG A 206 -2.07 -10.73 7.17
C ARG A 206 -1.19 -9.96 6.17
N PRO A 207 0.12 -9.80 6.46
CA PRO A 207 1.06 -9.26 5.50
C PRO A 207 0.98 -10.01 4.18
N THR A 208 0.70 -9.30 3.09
CA THR A 208 0.37 -9.89 1.79
C THR A 208 1.09 -9.15 0.67
N LEU A 209 1.62 -9.90 -0.29
CA LEU A 209 2.14 -9.43 -1.57
C LEU A 209 1.10 -9.74 -2.66
N PHE A 210 0.84 -8.77 -3.56
CA PHE A 210 -0.07 -8.96 -4.69
C PHE A 210 0.30 -8.06 -5.88
N ASP A 211 -0.16 -8.39 -7.09
CA ASP A 211 -0.01 -7.55 -8.28
C ASP A 211 -0.84 -6.28 -8.12
N GLY A 212 -0.25 -5.22 -7.57
CA GLY A 212 -0.93 -3.96 -7.32
C GLY A 212 -1.36 -3.26 -8.59
N ARG A 213 -0.58 -3.43 -9.67
CA ARG A 213 -0.88 -2.83 -10.98
C ARG A 213 -2.14 -3.40 -11.58
N ARG A 214 -2.40 -4.71 -11.45
CA ARG A 214 -3.53 -5.35 -12.13
C ARG A 214 -4.66 -5.79 -11.21
N SER A 215 -4.41 -6.10 -9.94
CA SER A 215 -5.47 -6.53 -9.01
C SER A 215 -6.32 -5.36 -8.56
N VAL A 216 -7.64 -5.49 -8.77
CA VAL A 216 -8.59 -4.53 -8.23
C VAL A 216 -8.64 -4.68 -6.71
N HIS A 217 -8.57 -3.56 -6.01
CA HIS A 217 -8.63 -3.52 -4.57
C HIS A 217 -9.34 -2.28 -4.03
N PHE A 218 -9.88 -2.39 -2.82
CA PHE A 218 -10.63 -1.33 -2.14
C PHE A 218 -10.69 -1.55 -0.63
N THR A 219 -11.22 -0.56 0.08
CA THR A 219 -11.62 -0.72 1.48
C THR A 219 -13.12 -0.57 1.61
N VAL A 220 -13.67 -1.12 2.69
CA VAL A 220 -15.04 -0.83 3.16
C VAL A 220 -14.98 0.18 4.31
N PRO A 221 -16.09 0.85 4.68
CA PRO A 221 -16.11 1.68 5.89
C PRO A 221 -15.70 0.87 7.12
N ASN A 222 -14.79 1.41 7.94
CA ASN A 222 -14.33 0.74 9.16
C ASN A 222 -15.42 0.79 10.23
N ARG A 223 -16.28 -0.22 10.26
CA ARG A 223 -17.38 -0.33 11.22
C ARG A 223 -16.97 -0.90 12.58
N SER A 224 -15.68 -1.13 12.82
CA SER A 224 -15.19 -1.48 14.15
C SER A 224 -15.08 -0.24 15.05
N ARG A 225 -14.73 -0.45 16.32
CA ARG A 225 -14.40 0.62 17.27
C ARG A 225 -12.90 0.96 17.30
N LEU A 226 -12.10 0.29 16.47
CA LEU A 226 -10.65 0.39 16.47
C LEU A 226 -10.17 1.03 15.16
N THR A 227 -9.10 1.79 15.22
CA THR A 227 -8.36 2.25 14.04
C THR A 227 -7.61 1.08 13.44
N ARG A 228 -7.68 0.93 12.12
CA ARG A 228 -6.77 0.02 11.40
C ARG A 228 -5.60 0.82 10.84
N VAL A 229 -4.40 0.50 11.30
CA VAL A 229 -3.14 1.08 10.82
C VAL A 229 -2.41 0.04 9.98
N SER A 230 -1.98 0.44 8.78
CA SER A 230 -1.19 -0.43 7.89
C SER A 230 -0.19 0.40 7.10
N LEU A 231 0.84 -0.25 6.60
CA LEU A 231 1.75 0.26 5.59
C LEU A 231 1.43 -0.37 4.24
N ASP A 232 1.44 0.42 3.16
CA ASP A 232 1.47 -0.08 1.79
C ASP A 232 2.67 0.48 1.04
N PHE A 233 3.42 -0.37 0.36
CA PHE A 233 4.54 0.06 -0.45
C PHE A 233 4.66 -0.77 -1.72
N ARG A 234 5.22 -0.13 -2.74
CA ARG A 234 5.42 -0.73 -4.05
C ARG A 234 6.80 -1.35 -4.14
N LEU A 235 6.86 -2.45 -4.88
CA LEU A 235 8.08 -3.10 -5.32
C LEU A 235 8.05 -3.25 -6.84
N VAL A 236 9.19 -3.06 -7.50
CA VAL A 236 9.36 -3.33 -8.93
C VAL A 236 10.62 -4.18 -9.11
N PRO A 237 10.49 -5.43 -9.58
CA PRO A 237 11.65 -6.25 -9.95
C PRO A 237 12.53 -5.50 -10.96
N GLY A 238 13.86 -5.60 -10.86
CA GLY A 238 14.78 -4.87 -11.75
C GLY A 238 14.54 -5.12 -13.23
N SER A 239 14.09 -6.32 -13.61
CA SER A 239 13.74 -6.67 -15.00
C SER A 239 12.46 -5.98 -15.53
N CYS A 240 11.66 -5.40 -14.64
CA CYS A 240 10.44 -4.66 -14.97
C CYS A 240 10.58 -3.16 -14.70
N PHE A 241 11.72 -2.72 -14.18
CA PHE A 241 11.93 -1.32 -13.81
C PHE A 241 12.21 -0.48 -15.06
N ASP A 242 11.41 0.57 -15.23
CA ASP A 242 11.60 1.57 -16.27
C ASP A 242 12.17 2.85 -15.65
N GLU A 243 13.41 3.17 -15.96
CA GLU A 243 14.10 4.36 -15.45
C GLU A 243 13.45 5.67 -15.96
N GLU A 244 12.77 5.63 -17.10
CA GLU A 244 12.09 6.78 -17.70
C GLU A 244 10.66 6.99 -17.17
N SER A 245 10.19 6.07 -16.33
CA SER A 245 8.88 6.20 -15.71
C SER A 245 8.78 7.51 -14.94
N ARG A 246 7.55 8.03 -14.83
CA ARG A 246 7.29 9.25 -14.06
C ARG A 246 7.78 9.14 -12.62
N LEU A 247 7.62 7.98 -11.98
CA LEU A 247 7.99 7.80 -10.58
C LEU A 247 9.50 7.63 -10.40
N ALA A 248 10.16 6.89 -11.29
CA ALA A 248 11.62 6.75 -11.30
C ALA A 248 12.30 8.12 -11.43
N ARG A 249 11.88 8.95 -12.40
CA ARG A 249 12.40 10.32 -12.59
C ARG A 249 12.12 11.26 -11.43
N GLN A 250 11.06 11.01 -10.66
CA GLN A 250 10.76 11.75 -9.43
C GLN A 250 11.60 11.28 -8.23
N GLY A 251 12.42 10.25 -8.39
CA GLY A 251 13.21 9.64 -7.33
C GLY A 251 12.35 8.82 -6.36
N TYR A 252 11.18 8.34 -6.76
CA TYR A 252 10.26 7.59 -5.89
C TYR A 252 10.92 6.37 -5.25
N TYR A 253 11.77 5.68 -5.99
CA TYR A 253 12.30 4.38 -5.62
C TYR A 253 13.68 4.47 -4.97
N SER A 254 13.86 3.68 -3.92
CA SER A 254 15.15 3.21 -3.47
C SER A 254 15.44 1.85 -4.10
N THR A 255 16.71 1.45 -4.14
CA THR A 255 17.13 0.18 -4.72
C THR A 255 17.79 -0.71 -3.67
N ALA A 256 17.40 -1.98 -3.65
CA ALA A 256 18.13 -3.05 -2.99
C ALA A 256 18.76 -3.95 -4.05
N SER A 257 20.00 -4.39 -3.82
CA SER A 257 20.70 -5.33 -4.70
C SER A 257 21.44 -6.38 -3.89
N VAL A 258 21.75 -7.52 -4.51
CA VAL A 258 22.60 -8.54 -3.89
C VAL A 258 24.05 -8.06 -3.85
N ASP A 259 24.63 -8.01 -2.65
CA ASP A 259 26.07 -7.82 -2.45
C ASP A 259 26.81 -9.08 -2.90
N ARG A 260 27.77 -8.92 -3.83
CA ARG A 260 28.50 -10.05 -4.44
C ARG A 260 29.44 -10.76 -3.47
N HIS A 261 29.91 -10.09 -2.42
CA HIS A 261 30.84 -10.66 -1.44
C HIS A 261 30.09 -11.40 -0.34
N THR A 262 28.97 -10.85 0.12
CA THR A 262 28.22 -11.43 1.25
C THR A 262 27.02 -12.25 0.81
N SER A 263 26.63 -12.19 -0.47
CA SER A 263 25.36 -12.76 -0.99
C SER A 263 24.12 -12.29 -0.21
N ARG A 264 24.19 -11.11 0.41
CA ARG A 264 23.07 -10.50 1.16
C ARG A 264 22.50 -9.36 0.35
N TRP A 265 21.20 -9.15 0.46
CA TRP A 265 20.56 -7.96 -0.08
C TRP A 265 20.97 -6.75 0.75
N VAL A 266 21.38 -5.68 0.08
CA VAL A 266 21.76 -4.40 0.68
C VAL A 266 21.13 -3.25 -0.09
N LYS A 267 20.81 -2.16 0.61
CA LYS A 267 20.35 -0.93 -0.02
C LYS A 267 21.52 -0.29 -0.78
N THR A 268 21.37 -0.09 -2.08
CA THR A 268 22.40 0.44 -2.97
C THR A 268 22.11 1.87 -3.45
N SER A 269 20.86 2.32 -3.37
CA SER A 269 20.50 3.71 -3.63
C SER A 269 19.39 4.19 -2.71
N HIS A 270 19.38 5.50 -2.48
CA HIS A 270 18.32 6.20 -1.77
C HIS A 270 17.50 6.99 -2.77
N GLY A 271 16.21 6.73 -2.82
CA GLY A 271 15.28 7.64 -3.47
C GLY A 271 14.95 8.83 -2.57
N ARG A 272 13.92 9.58 -2.95
CA ARG A 272 13.38 10.73 -2.25
C ARG A 272 12.05 10.36 -1.63
N VAL A 273 11.88 10.71 -0.36
CA VAL A 273 10.57 10.65 0.28
C VAL A 273 9.65 11.58 -0.50
N SER A 274 8.61 11.02 -1.09
CA SER A 274 7.67 11.77 -1.90
C SER A 274 6.45 12.15 -1.05
N GLU A 275 6.04 13.42 -1.14
CA GLU A 275 4.79 13.91 -0.56
C GLU A 275 3.54 13.17 -1.08
N LEU A 276 3.68 12.41 -2.17
CA LEU A 276 2.62 11.58 -2.74
C LEU A 276 2.27 10.32 -1.90
N HIS A 277 2.89 10.09 -0.74
CA HIS A 277 2.80 8.79 -0.02
C HIS A 277 1.91 8.81 1.21
N GLY A 278 0.66 9.25 1.06
CA GLY A 278 -0.28 9.28 2.19
C GLY A 278 0.06 10.30 3.28
N LEU A 279 1.13 11.08 3.10
CA LEU A 279 1.18 12.44 3.61
C LEU A 279 0.05 13.25 2.93
N PRO A 280 -0.52 14.25 3.63
CA PRO A 280 -1.59 15.12 3.11
C PRO A 280 -1.50 15.49 1.62
N HIS A 281 -2.16 14.73 0.72
CA HIS A 281 -2.28 15.18 -0.67
C HIS A 281 -3.06 16.50 -0.71
N THR A 282 -2.47 17.56 -1.25
CA THR A 282 -3.15 18.84 -1.47
C THR A 282 -3.94 18.86 -2.79
N ALA A 283 -3.65 17.96 -3.73
CA ALA A 283 -4.43 17.82 -4.95
C ALA A 283 -4.36 16.39 -5.53
N LYS A 284 -5.48 15.90 -6.09
CA LYS A 284 -5.44 14.75 -6.99
C LYS A 284 -4.71 15.17 -8.27
N PRO A 285 -3.78 14.37 -8.81
CA PRO A 285 -3.28 14.60 -10.15
C PRO A 285 -4.49 14.69 -11.10
N ARG A 286 -4.58 15.77 -11.87
CA ARG A 286 -5.49 15.80 -13.01
C ARG A 286 -5.00 14.73 -13.98
N ILE A 287 -5.76 13.65 -14.12
CA ILE A 287 -5.56 12.70 -15.20
C ILE A 287 -5.94 13.46 -16.48
N THR A 288 -4.94 14.04 -17.14
CA THR A 288 -5.12 14.50 -18.52
C THR A 288 -5.17 13.26 -19.39
N ALA A 289 -6.29 13.07 -20.11
CA ALA A 289 -6.54 11.95 -21.01
C ALA A 289 -5.64 11.94 -22.27
N ALA A 290 -4.45 12.55 -22.21
CA ALA A 290 -3.55 12.74 -23.34
C ALA A 290 -2.25 11.95 -23.10
N ALA A 291 -2.33 10.62 -23.19
CA ALA A 291 -1.14 9.76 -23.35
C ALA A 291 -1.47 8.43 -24.05
N CYS A 292 -2.59 8.35 -24.76
CA CYS A 292 -2.86 7.29 -25.72
C CYS A 292 -3.08 7.95 -27.07
N VAL A 293 -2.00 8.20 -27.80
CA VAL A 293 -1.83 8.31 -29.26
C VAL A 293 -0.55 9.12 -29.49
N SER A 294 0.56 8.42 -29.65
CA SER A 294 1.66 8.75 -30.56
C SER A 294 2.54 7.51 -30.70
#